data_AF-A0A8T5NL83-F1
#
_entry.id   AF-A0A8T5NL83-F1
#
_cell.length_a   1.000
_cell.length_b   1.000
_cell.length_c   1.000
_cell.angle_alpha   90.00
_cell.angle_beta   90.00
_cell.angle_gamma   90.00
#
_symmetry.space_group_name_H-M   'P 1'
#
loop_
_entity.id
_entity.type
_entity.pdbx_description
1 polymer ?
#
loop_
_entity_poly.entity_id
_entity_poly.type
_entity_poly.pdbx_seq_one_letter_code
_entity_poly.pdbx_strand_id
1 'polypeptide(L)'
;MIRKETKVYGTKGQIVGDILPGREVILVEDVTTTGGSVIKAIHALRGEGLVIHRVITVVDREEGASGILASNEVELIPLVRMSELLKKI
;
A
#
# COMPACT_ATOMS: atom_id res chain seq x y z
N MET A 1 -5.29 4.94 -8.61
CA MET A 1 -3.91 5.46 -8.42
C MET A 1 -3.94 6.53 -7.33
N ILE A 2 -3.05 6.47 -6.35
CA ILE A 2 -2.92 7.54 -5.33
C ILE A 2 -1.82 8.50 -5.79
N ARG A 3 -2.12 9.80 -5.81
CA ARG A 3 -1.15 10.85 -6.16
C ARG A 3 -0.56 11.48 -4.90
N LYS A 4 0.72 11.81 -4.97
CA LYS A 4 1.49 12.43 -3.89
C LYS A 4 1.11 13.90 -3.64
N GLU A 5 0.49 14.57 -4.62
CA GLU A 5 0.08 15.98 -4.55
C GLU A 5 -1.39 16.15 -4.96
N THR A 6 -2.10 17.01 -4.23
CA THR A 6 -3.48 17.42 -4.51
C THR A 6 -3.48 18.56 -5.52
N LYS A 7 -4.05 18.36 -6.71
CA LYS A 7 -4.39 19.48 -7.61
C LYS A 7 -5.73 20.08 -7.21
N VAL A 8 -5.81 21.41 -7.18
CA VAL A 8 -6.93 22.22 -6.65
C VAL A 8 -8.15 22.26 -7.60
N TYR A 9 -8.05 21.71 -8.82
CA TYR A 9 -9.11 21.81 -9.83
C TYR A 9 -9.42 20.44 -10.47
N GLY A 10 -10.65 19.97 -10.28
CA GLY A 10 -11.20 18.72 -10.85
C GLY A 10 -11.10 17.50 -9.93
N THR A 11 -12.26 16.90 -9.60
CA THR A 11 -12.47 15.71 -8.74
C THR A 11 -11.57 15.68 -7.48
N LYS A 12 -12.06 16.32 -6.41
CA LYS A 12 -11.41 16.40 -5.09
C LYS A 12 -10.98 15.01 -4.60
N GLY A 13 -9.67 14.74 -4.59
CA GLY A 13 -9.12 13.59 -3.89
C GLY A 13 -7.69 13.24 -4.31
N GLN A 14 -6.93 12.64 -3.40
CA GLN A 14 -5.63 12.02 -3.71
C GLN A 14 -5.78 10.75 -4.57
N ILE A 15 -7.02 10.32 -4.86
CA ILE A 15 -7.36 9.03 -5.45
C ILE A 15 -7.98 9.26 -6.82
N VAL A 16 -7.45 8.57 -7.83
CA VAL A 16 -7.99 8.53 -9.19
C VAL A 16 -8.67 7.18 -9.41
N GLY A 17 -9.98 7.20 -9.66
CA GLY A 17 -10.85 6.04 -9.91
C GLY A 17 -12.20 6.15 -9.21
N ASP A 18 -13.11 5.22 -9.48
CA ASP A 18 -14.40 5.15 -8.77
C ASP A 18 -14.20 4.65 -7.34
N ILE A 19 -14.62 5.46 -6.37
CA ILE A 19 -14.66 5.09 -4.96
C ILE A 19 -16.09 4.70 -4.62
N LEU A 20 -16.27 3.44 -4.27
CA LEU A 20 -17.52 2.92 -3.74
C LEU A 20 -17.26 2.40 -2.33
N PRO A 21 -17.84 3.01 -1.28
CA PRO A 21 -17.69 2.55 0.08
C PRO A 21 -18.06 1.06 0.24
N GLY A 22 -17.32 0.35 1.08
CA GLY A 22 -17.44 -1.10 1.28
C GLY A 22 -16.73 -1.95 0.23
N ARG A 23 -16.16 -1.35 -0.84
CA ARG A 23 -15.42 -2.09 -1.85
C ARG A 23 -14.06 -2.53 -1.31
N GLU A 24 -13.75 -3.81 -1.51
CA GLU A 24 -12.41 -4.35 -1.28
C GLU A 24 -11.45 -3.93 -2.39
N VAL A 25 -10.26 -3.47 -1.97
CA VAL A 25 -9.18 -3.08 -2.88
C VAL A 25 -7.85 -3.65 -2.39
N ILE A 26 -6.97 -3.96 -3.34
CA ILE A 26 -5.59 -4.40 -3.09
C ILE A 26 -4.67 -3.25 -3.47
N LEU A 27 -3.72 -2.92 -2.58
CA LEU A 27 -2.66 -1.97 -2.90
C LEU A 27 -1.48 -2.72 -3.55
N VAL A 28 -0.85 -2.11 -4.54
CA VAL A 28 0.32 -2.67 -5.23
C VAL A 28 1.46 -1.67 -5.18
N GLU A 29 2.64 -2.12 -4.75
CA GLU A 29 3.88 -1.35 -4.68
C GLU A 29 5.01 -2.05 -5.45
N ASP A 30 6.02 -1.29 -5.86
CA ASP A 30 7.24 -1.82 -6.46
C ASP A 30 8.21 -2.34 -5.38
N VAL A 31 8.55 -1.50 -4.41
CA VAL A 31 9.50 -1.81 -3.35
C VAL A 31 8.96 -1.31 -2.02
N THR A 32 8.95 -2.17 -1.01
CA THR A 32 8.51 -1.80 0.33
C THR A 32 9.69 -1.89 1.32
N THR A 33 9.91 -0.81 2.08
CA THR A 33 10.94 -0.72 3.13
C THR A 33 10.33 -0.79 4.52
N THR A 34 10.01 0.36 5.12
CA THR A 34 9.43 0.47 6.46
C THR A 34 7.90 0.43 6.43
N GLY A 35 7.28 0.57 5.25
CA GLY A 35 5.81 0.57 5.10
C GLY A 35 5.11 1.90 5.41
N GLY A 36 5.83 2.95 5.82
CA GLY A 36 5.22 4.22 6.23
C GLY A 36 4.38 4.91 5.14
N SER A 37 4.82 4.86 3.87
CA SER A 37 4.05 5.39 2.73
C SER A 37 2.77 4.58 2.48
N VAL A 38 2.87 3.25 2.59
CA VAL A 38 1.77 2.30 2.40
C VAL A 38 0.68 2.53 3.45
N ILE A 39 1.06 2.73 4.71
CA ILE A 39 0.10 3.06 5.79
C ILE A 39 -0.63 4.38 5.54
N LYS A 40 0.08 5.43 5.09
CA LYS A 40 -0.58 6.70 4.75
C LYS A 40 -1.62 6.51 3.65
N ALA A 41 -1.30 5.72 2.64
CA ALA A 41 -2.23 5.35 1.58
C ALA A 41 -3.44 4.54 2.10
N ILE A 42 -3.21 3.53 2.94
CA ILE A 42 -4.27 2.73 3.56
C ILE A 42 -5.23 3.61 4.37
N HIS A 43 -4.72 4.53 5.19
CA HIS A 43 -5.55 5.45 5.97
C HIS A 43 -6.38 6.38 5.09
N ALA A 44 -5.79 6.93 4.02
CA ALA A 44 -6.53 7.78 3.08
C ALA A 44 -7.67 6.99 2.40
N LEU A 45 -7.40 5.77 1.92
CA LEU A 45 -8.41 4.93 1.27
C LEU A 45 -9.50 4.46 2.24
N ARG A 46 -9.14 4.06 3.47
CA ARG A 46 -10.11 3.68 4.52
C ARG A 46 -10.98 4.88 4.94
N GLY A 47 -10.43 6.09 4.94
CA GLY A 47 -11.19 7.33 5.16
C GLY A 47 -12.28 7.57 4.11
N GLU A 48 -12.09 7.05 2.90
CA GLU A 48 -13.08 7.07 1.81
C GLU A 48 -14.02 5.84 1.83
N GLY A 49 -13.97 5.03 2.88
CA GLY A 49 -14.82 3.85 3.07
C GLY A 49 -14.37 2.59 2.33
N LEU A 50 -13.16 2.57 1.76
CA LEU A 50 -12.62 1.38 1.11
C LEU A 50 -12.05 0.39 2.12
N VAL A 51 -12.14 -0.90 1.79
CA VAL A 51 -11.64 -1.99 2.62
C VAL A 51 -10.33 -2.51 2.04
N ILE A 52 -9.26 -2.49 2.84
CA ILE A 52 -7.94 -2.99 2.46
C ILE A 52 -7.48 -4.03 3.47
N HIS A 53 -7.24 -5.24 2.97
CA HIS A 53 -6.71 -6.36 3.74
C HIS A 53 -5.31 -6.78 3.30
N ARG A 54 -4.90 -6.42 2.08
CA ARG A 54 -3.66 -6.92 1.46
C ARG A 54 -2.93 -5.85 0.69
N VAL A 55 -1.60 -5.89 0.79
CA VAL A 55 -0.65 -5.13 -0.03
C VAL A 55 0.24 -6.14 -0.74
N ILE A 56 0.35 -6.02 -2.06
CA ILE A 56 1.29 -6.80 -2.87
C ILE A 56 2.48 -5.91 -3.19
N THR A 57 3.69 -6.42 -2.98
CA THR A 57 4.93 -5.71 -3.35
C THR A 57 5.82 -6.60 -4.19
N VAL A 58 6.55 -6.03 -5.16
CA VAL A 58 7.53 -6.82 -5.91
C VAL A 58 8.69 -7.21 -4.99
N VAL A 59 9.26 -6.24 -4.28
CA VAL A 59 10.39 -6.48 -3.35
C VAL A 59 10.06 -5.97 -1.95
N ASP A 60 10.06 -6.88 -0.98
CA ASP A 60 10.14 -6.50 0.44
C ASP A 60 11.61 -6.42 0.88
N ARG A 61 12.03 -5.22 1.32
CA ARG A 61 13.37 -4.98 1.84
C ARG A 61 13.60 -5.49 3.25
N GLU A 62 12.55 -6.03 3.90
CA GLU A 62 12.60 -6.60 5.25
C GLU A 62 13.01 -5.57 6.32
N GLU A 63 12.69 -4.29 6.10
CA GLU A 63 12.99 -3.17 7.00
C GLU A 63 11.81 -2.83 7.95
N GLY A 64 10.92 -3.80 8.20
CA GLY A 64 9.84 -3.70 9.19
C GLY A 64 8.42 -3.46 8.65
N ALA A 65 8.24 -3.32 7.32
CA ALA A 65 6.93 -3.09 6.73
C ALA A 65 5.88 -4.15 7.11
N SER A 66 6.25 -5.44 7.09
CA SER A 66 5.33 -6.53 7.44
C SER A 66 4.72 -6.37 8.83
N GLY A 67 5.50 -5.93 9.82
CA GLY A 67 5.02 -5.75 11.20
C GLY A 67 4.08 -4.55 11.34
N ILE A 68 4.43 -3.44 10.70
CA ILE A 68 3.60 -2.23 10.69
C ILE A 68 2.27 -2.49 9.96
N LEU A 69 2.29 -3.19 8.83
CA LEU A 69 1.08 -3.55 8.09
C LEU A 69 0.18 -4.52 8.89
N ALA A 70 0.77 -5.56 9.49
CA ALA A 70 0.03 -6.49 10.33
C ALA A 70 -0.67 -5.80 11.52
N SER A 71 0.00 -4.81 12.13
CA SER A 71 -0.56 -4.01 13.23
C SER A 71 -1.75 -3.13 12.79
N ASN A 72 -1.96 -2.98 11.48
CA ASN A 72 -3.07 -2.25 10.88
C ASN A 72 -4.06 -3.20 10.17
N GLU A 73 -4.02 -4.50 10.49
CA GLU A 73 -4.88 -5.54 9.92
C GLU A 73 -4.72 -5.69 8.39
N VAL A 74 -3.48 -5.53 7.92
CA VAL A 74 -3.11 -5.66 6.51
C VAL A 74 -1.94 -6.63 6.36
N GLU A 75 -2.09 -7.62 5.47
CA GLU A 75 -1.02 -8.55 5.12
C GLU A 75 -0.13 -7.97 4.00
N LEU A 76 1.19 -8.07 4.17
CA LEU A 76 2.17 -7.78 3.12
C LEU A 76 2.52 -9.08 2.37
N ILE A 77 2.29 -9.11 1.06
CA ILE A 77 2.58 -10.25 0.19
C ILE A 77 3.70 -9.85 -0.78
N PRO A 78 4.97 -10.19 -0.49
CA PRO A 78 6.07 -9.94 -1.41
C PRO A 78 6.15 -11.00 -2.51
N LEU A 79 6.57 -10.59 -3.72
CA LEU A 79 6.99 -11.54 -4.76
C LEU A 79 8.41 -12.07 -4.50
N VAL A 80 9.28 -11.23 -3.94
CA VAL A 80 10.61 -11.62 -3.47
C VAL A 80 10.99 -10.82 -2.23
N ARG A 81 11.66 -11.47 -1.27
CA ARG A 81 12.29 -10.81 -0.13
C ARG A 81 13.74 -10.48 -0.42
N MET A 82 14.27 -9.42 0.19
CA MET A 82 15.67 -9.04 0.02
C MET A 82 16.63 -10.17 0.40
N SER A 83 16.34 -10.91 1.46
CA SER A 83 17.12 -12.10 1.86
C SER A 83 17.09 -13.23 0.82
N GLU A 84 16.04 -13.34 0.00
CA GLU A 84 15.94 -14.33 -1.10
C GLU A 84 16.71 -13.85 -2.33
N LEU A 85 16.69 -12.55 -2.61
CA LEU A 85 17.44 -11.94 -3.70
C LEU A 85 18.95 -12.07 -3.48
N LEU A 86 19.41 -11.78 -2.25
CA LEU A 86 20.84 -11.82 -1.90
C LEU A 86 21.43 -13.25 -1.89
N LYS A 87 20.61 -14.29 -1.77
CA LYS A 87 21.08 -15.70 -1.85
C LYS A 87 21.34 -16.18 -3.29
N LYS A 88 20.96 -15.38 -4.30
CA LYS A 88 21.07 -15.74 -5.73
C LYS A 88 22.24 -15.05 -6.44
N ILE A 89 23.06 -14.31 -5.70
CA ILE A 89 24.23 -13.57 -6.18
C ILE A 89 25.46 -14.15 -5.48
#